data_AF-A0A4Y7ZZ29-F1
#
_entry.id   AF-A0A4Y7ZZ29-F1
#
_cell.length_a   1.000
_cell.length_b   1.000
_cell.length_c   1.000
_cell.angle_alpha   90.00
_cell.angle_beta   90.00
_cell.angle_gamma   90.00
#
_symmetry.space_group_name_H-M   'P 1'
#
loop_
_entity.id
_entity.type
_entity.pdbx_description
1 polymer ?
#
loop_
_entity_poly.entity_id
_entity_poly.type
_entity_poly.pdbx_seq_one_letter_code
_entity_poly.pdbx_strand_id
1 'polypeptide(L)' 'MRTENIIAIQSKTILAQVCYEEEKRKLKLRPCFSAKLPINTKIECHKNLSQYNIGETIEVDLVEMVTSNGHSYLYSY' A
#
# COMPACT_ATOMS: atom_id res chain seq x y z
N MET A 1 0.47 -24.77 -3.22
CA MET A 1 -0.11 -23.45 -2.89
C MET A 1 -1.05 -23.65 -1.71
N ARG A 2 -0.79 -23.05 -0.55
CA ARG A 2 -1.78 -23.03 0.54
C ARG A 2 -2.80 -21.96 0.19
N THR A 3 -4.06 -22.35 0.06
CA THR A 3 -5.17 -21.43 -0.14
C THR A 3 -5.36 -20.67 1.16
N GLU A 4 -4.88 -19.43 1.22
CA GLU A 4 -5.16 -18.54 2.35
C GLU A 4 -6.61 -18.07 2.22
N ASN A 5 -7.45 -18.40 3.20
CA ASN A 5 -8.84 -17.98 3.19
C ASN A 5 -8.90 -16.50 3.58
N ILE A 6 -9.34 -15.65 2.66
CA ILE A 6 -9.58 -14.22 2.94
C ILE A 6 -10.90 -14.13 3.70
N ILE A 7 -10.87 -13.57 4.91
CA ILE A 7 -12.03 -13.47 5.80
C ILE A 7 -12.64 -12.06 5.84
N ALA A 8 -11.89 -11.05 5.42
CA ALA A 8 -12.38 -9.68 5.29
C ALA A 8 -11.66 -8.94 4.17
N ILE A 9 -12.43 -8.13 3.45
CA ILE A 9 -11.94 -7.21 2.42
C ILE A 9 -12.49 -5.83 2.79
N GLN A 10 -11.60 -4.87 3.03
CA GLN A 10 -11.98 -3.49 3.32
C GLN A 10 -11.31 -2.56 2.32
N SER A 11 -12.11 -1.79 1.59
CA SER A 11 -11.62 -0.70 0.74
C SER A 11 -11.49 0.58 1.57
N LYS A 12 -10.35 1.25 1.48
CA LYS A 12 -10.13 2.56 2.08
C LYS A 12 -9.22 3.41 1.21
N THR A 13 -9.52 4.70 1.14
CA THR A 13 -8.65 5.68 0.49
C THR A 13 -7.71 6.27 1.54
N ILE A 14 -6.42 6.34 1.24
CA ILE A 14 -5.44 7.00 2.10
C ILE A 14 -4.65 8.05 1.32
N LEU A 15 -4.03 8.96 2.05
CA LEU A 15 -2.94 9.77 1.52
C LEU A 15 -1.62 9.02 1.68
N ALA A 16 -0.87 8.90 0.59
CA ALA A 16 0.45 8.31 0.57
C ALA A 16 1.43 9.19 -0.21
N GLN A 17 2.69 9.20 0.24
CA GLN A 17 3.77 9.92 -0.40
C GLN A 17 4.55 8.98 -1.32
N VAL A 18 4.83 9.45 -2.54
CA VAL A 18 5.72 8.78 -3.50
C VAL A 18 7.15 8.91 -3.01
N CYS A 19 7.78 7.76 -2.75
CA CYS A 19 9.15 7.67 -2.27
C CYS A 19 9.96 6.79 -3.22
N TYR A 20 11.26 7.06 -3.31
CA TYR A 20 12.17 6.16 -4.02
C TYR A 20 12.76 5.13 -3.04
N GLU A 21 12.65 3.85 -3.37
CA GLU A 21 13.30 2.76 -2.64
C GLU A 21 14.64 2.44 -3.32
N GLU A 22 15.73 2.93 -2.74
CA GLU A 22 17.08 2.76 -3.30
C GLU A 22 17.48 1.29 -3.46
N GLU A 23 17.18 0.45 -2.47
CA GLU A 23 17.52 -0.98 -2.47
C GLU A 23 16.96 -1.73 -3.68
N LYS A 24 15.75 -1.36 -4.13
CA LYS A 24 15.06 -2.00 -5.25
C LYS A 24 15.04 -1.14 -6.51
N ARG A 25 15.66 0.04 -6.47
CA ARG A 25 15.69 1.04 -7.54
C ARG A 25 14.32 1.31 -8.16
N LYS A 26 13.29 1.45 -7.31
CA LYS A 26 11.90 1.65 -7.76
C LYS A 26 11.16 2.69 -6.92
N LEU A 27 10.14 3.31 -7.51
CA LEU A 27 9.19 4.13 -6.77
C LEU A 27 8.28 3.22 -5.92
N LYS A 28 7.96 3.70 -4.72
CA LYS A 28 7.03 3.07 -3.78
C LYS A 28 6.14 4.13 -3.14
N LEU A 29 5.06 3.68 -2.53
CA LEU A 29 4.21 4.52 -1.70
C LEU A 29 4.51 4.29 -0.22
N ARG A 30 4.57 5.38 0.54
CA ARG A 30 4.63 5.36 2.00
C ARG A 30 3.36 6.05 2.53
N PRO A 31 2.61 5.43 3.46
CA PRO A 31 1.46 6.10 4.08
C PRO A 31 1.89 7.41 4.74
N CYS A 32 1.10 8.48 4.54
CA CYS A 32 1.27 9.72 5.30
C CYS A 32 0.90 9.48 6.78
N PHE A 33 1.45 10.28 7.69
CA PHE A 33 1.17 10.16 9.14
C PHE A 33 -0.33 10.26 9.47
N SER A 34 -1.08 11.00 8.66
CA SER A 34 -2.55 11.16 8.77
C SER A 34 -3.35 9.92 8.36
N ALA A 35 -2.76 8.96 7.63
CA ALA A 35 -3.46 7.79 7.12
C ALA A 35 -3.82 6.75 8.21
N LYS A 36 -3.46 6.98 9.48
CA LYS A 36 -3.66 6.07 10.62
C LYS A 36 -3.17 4.63 10.34
N LEU A 37 -2.17 4.51 9.47
CA LEU A 37 -1.51 3.25 9.15
C LEU A 37 -0.10 3.26 9.72
N PRO A 38 0.43 2.12 10.16
CA PRO A 38 1.84 2.01 10.51
C PRO A 38 2.71 2.51 9.35
N ILE A 39 3.70 3.34 9.63
CA ILE A 39 4.61 3.91 8.61
C ILE A 39 5.37 2.79 7.86
N ASN A 40 5.57 1.65 8.52
CA ASN A 40 6.22 0.47 7.96
C ASN A 40 5.28 -0.46 7.18
N THR A 41 4.02 -0.06 6.97
CA THR A 41 3.10 -0.88 6.20
C THR A 41 3.55 -0.94 4.75
N LYS A 42 3.77 -2.15 4.25
CA LYS A 42 4.08 -2.38 2.85
C LYS A 42 2.79 -2.29 2.05
N ILE A 43 2.66 -1.23 1.26
CA ILE A 43 1.62 -1.11 0.24
C ILE A 43 2.18 -1.67 -1.05
N GLU A 44 1.59 -2.74 -1.55
CA GLU A 44 1.88 -3.19 -2.92
C GLU A 44 1.07 -2.33 -3.89
N CYS A 45 1.78 -1.46 -4.61
CA CYS A 45 1.19 -0.56 -5.59
C CYS A 45 1.45 -1.09 -7.00
N HIS A 46 0.36 -1.43 -7.70
CA HIS A 46 0.41 -1.82 -9.12
C HIS A 46 0.26 -0.63 -10.07
N LYS A 47 -0.19 0.52 -9.55
CA LYS A 47 -0.31 1.75 -10.32
C LYS A 47 1.05 2.25 -10.77
N ASN A 48 1.15 2.70 -12.03
CA ASN A 48 2.38 3.27 -12.54
C ASN A 48 2.67 4.60 -11.83
N LEU A 49 3.73 4.61 -11.02
CA LEU A 49 4.17 5.79 -10.27
C LEU A 49 5.09 6.71 -11.08
N SER A 50 5.48 6.35 -12.31
CA SER A 50 6.41 7.14 -13.13
C SER A 50 5.90 8.52 -13.52
N GLN A 51 4.59 8.75 -13.42
CA GLN A 51 3.94 10.03 -13.70
C GLN A 51 3.99 11.01 -12.52
N TYR A 52 4.38 10.54 -11.33
CA TYR A 52 4.42 11.34 -10.11
C TYR A 52 5.86 11.64 -9.70
N ASN A 53 6.04 12.78 -9.04
CA ASN A 53 7.35 13.20 -8.55
C ASN A 53 7.66 12.56 -7.18
N ILE A 54 8.95 12.36 -6.90
CA ILE A 54 9.38 11.93 -5.56
C ILE A 54 9.02 13.04 -4.55
N GLY A 55 8.37 12.66 -3.45
CA GLY A 55 7.86 13.57 -2.42
C GLY A 55 6.41 14.02 -2.63
N GLU A 56 5.83 13.74 -3.80
CA GLU A 56 4.43 14.05 -4.10
C GLU A 56 3.49 13.21 -3.23
N THR A 57 2.43 13.83 -2.72
CA THR A 57 1.38 13.17 -1.94
C THR A 57 0.18 12.92 -2.83
N ILE A 58 -0.25 11.67 -2.92
CA ILE A 58 -1.38 11.25 -3.75
C ILE A 58 -2.41 10.50 -2.91
N GLU A 59 -3.66 10.56 -3.35
CA GLU A 59 -4.71 9.68 -2.84
C GLU A 59 -4.62 8.32 -3.50
N VAL A 60 -4.72 7.27 -2.68
CA VAL A 60 -4.53 5.89 -3.08
C VAL A 60 -5.63 5.05 -2.47
N ASP A 61 -6.39 4.40 -3.34
CA ASP A 61 -7.37 3.41 -2.93
C ASP A 61 -6.66 2.10 -2.59
N LEU A 62 -6.84 1.68 -1.35
CA LEU A 62 -6.29 0.45 -0.81
C LEU A 62 -7.40 -0.55 -0.54
N VAL A 63 -7.11 -1.80 -0.86
CA VAL A 63 -7.87 -2.95 -0.43
C VAL A 63 -7.05 -3.65 0.63
N GLU A 64 -7.55 -3.64 1.86
CA GLU A 64 -7.04 -4.42 2.97
C GLU A 64 -7.68 -5.81 2.95
N MET A 65 -6.84 -6.83 2.75
CA MET A 65 -7.25 -8.22 2.81
C MET A 65 -6.73 -8.84 4.10
N VAL A 66 -7.66 -9.32 4.94
CA VAL A 66 -7.31 -10.04 6.16
C VAL A 66 -7.49 -11.52 5.90
N THR A 67 -6.42 -12.29 6.09
CA THR A 67 -6.44 -13.75 6.00
C THR A 67 -6.94 -14.37 7.30
N SER A 68 -7.48 -15.58 7.24
CA SER A 68 -7.89 -16.40 8.39
C SER A 68 -6.77 -16.63 9.40
N ASN A 69 -5.52 -16.43 8.98
CA ASN A 69 -4.32 -16.65 9.76
C ASN A 69 -3.87 -15.37 10.50
N GLY A 70 -4.62 -14.27 10.37
CA GLY A 70 -4.33 -12.99 11.02
C GLY A 70 -3.34 -12.09 10.28
N HIS A 71 -2.88 -12.48 9.08
CA HIS A 71 -2.04 -11.62 8.25
C HIS A 71 -2.91 -10.66 7.43
N SER A 72 -2.54 -9.38 7.43
CA SER A 72 -3.18 -8.34 6.62
C SER A 72 -2.26 -7.90 5.48
N TYR A 73 -2.83 -7.81 4.28
CA TYR A 73 -2.16 -7.34 3.07
C TYR A 73 -2.85 -6.07 2.57
N LEU A 74 -2.07 -5.05 2.20
CA LEU A 74 -2.59 -3.82 1.60
C LEU A 74 -2.22 -3.77 0.12
N TYR A 75 -3.24 -3.79 -0.73
CA TYR A 75 -3.11 -3.70 -2.18
C TYR A 75 -3.66 -2.37 -2.68
N SER A 76 -2.87 -1.63 -3.45
CA SER A 76 -3.32 -0.49 -4.25
C SER A 76 -3.56 -0.94 -5.68
N TYR A 77 -4.78 -0.72 -6.17
CA TYR A 77 -5.12 -0.84 -7.60
C TYR A 77 -4.62 0.38 -8.37
#